data_AF-A0A834WIF7-F1
#
_entry.id   AF-A0A834WIF7-F1
#
_cell.length_a   1.000
_cell.length_b   1.000
_cell.length_c   1.000
_cell.angle_alpha   90.00
_cell.angle_beta   90.00
_cell.angle_gamma   90.00
#
_symmetry.space_group_name_H-M   'P 1'
#
loop_
_entity.id
_entity.type
_entity.pdbx_description
1 polymer ?
#
loop_
_entity_poly.entity_id
_entity_poly.type
_entity_poly.pdbx_seq_one_letter_code
_entity_poly.pdbx_strand_id
1 'polypeptide(L)'
;MFFPGLSFRTTEESLRNAFMNFGQLVEVNLVMDKIANRPRGFAFLRYATEEESRKAIEGMHGKFLDGRVIFVEVAKPRSELRQRVEQNPRY
;
A
#
# COMPACT_ATOMS: atom_id res chain seq x y z
N MET A 1 0.03 -5.34 -3.38
CA MET A 1 -0.78 -4.11 -3.37
C MET A 1 0.00 -2.89 -2.95
N PHE A 2 -0.40 -1.75 -3.48
CA PHE A 2 0.11 -0.42 -3.18
C PHE A 2 -1.02 0.48 -2.70
N PHE A 3 -0.75 1.31 -1.69
CA PHE A 3 -1.74 2.18 -1.07
C PHE A 3 -1.31 3.64 -1.17
N PRO A 4 -1.79 4.41 -2.16
CA PRO A 4 -1.59 5.85 -2.21
C PRO A 4 -2.53 6.61 -1.26
N GLY A 5 -2.03 7.69 -0.67
CA GLY A 5 -2.84 8.67 0.08
C GLY A 5 -3.22 8.30 1.52
N LEU A 6 -2.48 7.40 2.18
CA LEU A 6 -2.78 7.03 3.58
C LEU A 6 -2.68 8.23 4.55
N SER A 7 -3.50 8.19 5.60
CA SER A 7 -3.50 9.21 6.65
C SER A 7 -2.25 9.12 7.51
N PHE A 8 -1.86 10.22 8.14
CA PHE A 8 -0.69 10.26 9.03
C PHE A 8 -0.86 9.43 10.30
N ARG A 9 -2.11 9.05 10.63
CA ARG A 9 -2.46 8.13 11.71
C ARG A 9 -2.50 6.67 11.28
N THR A 10 -2.48 6.39 9.98
CA THR A 10 -2.56 5.02 9.47
C THR A 10 -1.23 4.31 9.75
N THR A 11 -1.27 3.32 10.64
CA THR A 11 -0.14 2.47 10.97
C THR A 11 -0.17 1.16 10.17
N GLU A 12 0.97 0.49 10.17
CA GLU A 12 1.10 -0.85 9.59
C GLU A 12 0.10 -1.84 10.20
N GLU A 13 -0.08 -1.79 11.52
CA GLU A 13 -1.09 -2.58 12.23
C GLU A 13 -2.51 -2.24 11.81
N SER A 14 -2.85 -0.97 11.62
CA SER A 14 -4.20 -0.58 11.22
C SER A 14 -4.55 -1.09 9.83
N LEU A 15 -3.59 -1.03 8.89
CA LEU A 15 -3.73 -1.67 7.59
C LEU A 15 -3.86 -3.18 7.77
N ARG A 16 -2.95 -3.80 8.52
CA ARG A 16 -2.95 -5.24 8.74
C ARG A 16 -4.30 -5.72 9.28
N ASN A 17 -4.89 -5.06 10.26
CA ASN A 17 -6.21 -5.40 10.79
C ASN A 17 -7.33 -5.20 9.77
N ALA A 18 -7.35 -4.07 9.05
CA ALA A 18 -8.37 -3.81 8.04
C ALA A 18 -8.32 -4.83 6.90
N PHE A 19 -7.11 -5.20 6.47
CA PHE A 19 -6.84 -6.04 5.31
C PHE A 19 -6.81 -7.54 5.64
N MET A 20 -6.52 -7.92 6.89
CA MET A 20 -6.58 -9.32 7.37
C MET A 20 -8.00 -9.90 7.27
N ASN A 21 -9.03 -9.06 7.36
CA ASN A 21 -10.42 -9.51 7.22
C ASN A 21 -10.78 -9.90 5.77
N PHE A 22 -9.99 -9.44 4.79
CA PHE A 22 -10.19 -9.76 3.37
C PHE A 22 -9.31 -10.92 2.89
N GLY A 23 -8.24 -11.26 3.62
CA GLY A 23 -7.36 -12.36 3.28
C GLY A 23 -6.06 -12.42 4.10
N GLN A 24 -5.21 -13.38 3.78
CA GLN A 24 -3.95 -13.63 4.49
C GLN A 24 -2.82 -12.73 4.00
N LEU A 25 -2.36 -11.83 4.89
CA LEU A 25 -1.24 -10.93 4.66
C LEU A 25 0.09 -11.64 4.92
N VAL A 26 0.95 -11.67 3.90
CA VAL A 26 2.30 -12.23 3.94
C VAL A 26 3.31 -11.17 4.35
N GLU A 27 3.17 -9.95 3.84
CA GLU A 27 4.13 -8.87 4.08
C GLU A 27 3.39 -7.55 4.16
N VAL A 28 3.71 -6.73 5.18
CA VAL A 28 3.22 -5.36 5.28
C VAL A 28 4.42 -4.45 5.39
N ASN A 29 4.45 -3.38 4.60
CA ASN A 29 5.55 -2.44 4.59
C ASN A 29 5.02 -1.01 4.41
N LEU A 30 4.89 -0.29 5.51
CA LEU A 30 4.47 1.11 5.50
C LEU A 30 5.67 2.03 5.17
N VAL A 31 5.58 2.80 4.09
CA VAL A 31 6.64 3.74 3.68
C VAL A 31 6.42 5.10 4.34
N MET A 32 7.26 5.39 5.33
CA MET A 32 7.28 6.67 6.02
C MET A 32 8.40 7.57 5.48
N ASP A 33 8.14 8.88 5.36
CA ASP A 33 9.19 9.83 5.03
C ASP A 33 10.01 10.15 6.30
N LYS A 34 11.27 9.71 6.31
CA LYS A 34 12.19 9.94 7.45
C LYS A 34 12.61 11.41 7.58
N ILE A 35 12.52 12.21 6.52
CA ILE A 35 12.96 13.62 6.51
C ILE A 35 11.83 14.51 7.05
N ALA A 36 10.60 14.30 6.57
CA ALA A 36 9.44 15.04 7.06
C ALA A 36 8.88 14.49 8.39
N ASN A 37 9.40 13.35 8.89
CA ASN A 37 8.85 12.60 10.02
C ASN A 37 7.33 12.39 9.90
N ARG A 38 6.85 12.27 8.67
CA ARG A 38 5.42 12.15 8.34
C ARG A 38 5.25 10.97 7.40
N PRO A 39 4.21 10.14 7.59
CA PRO A 39 3.83 9.14 6.62
C PRO A 39 3.67 9.79 5.26
N ARG A 40 4.36 9.27 4.25
CA ARG A 40 4.27 9.80 2.88
C ARG A 40 2.92 9.45 2.22
N GLY A 41 2.05 8.80 2.98
CA GLY A 41 0.78 8.28 2.54
C GLY A 41 0.91 7.03 1.69
N PHE A 42 2.02 6.29 1.79
CA PHE A 42 2.25 5.11 0.96
C PHE A 42 2.49 3.86 1.81
N ALA A 43 1.80 2.78 1.50
CA ALA A 43 2.11 1.45 2.02
C ALA A 43 2.16 0.41 0.90
N PHE A 44 2.80 -0.71 1.21
CA PHE A 44 2.82 -1.90 0.40
C PHE A 44 2.34 -3.07 1.24
N LEU A 45 1.39 -3.85 0.71
CA LEU A 45 0.94 -5.10 1.31
C LEU A 45 1.11 -6.22 0.29
N ARG A 46 1.55 -7.39 0.74
CA ARG A 46 1.59 -8.63 -0.04
C ARG A 46 0.61 -9.62 0.57
N TYR A 47 -0.33 -10.08 -0.24
CA TYR A 47 -1.21 -11.19 0.10
C TYR A 47 -0.61 -12.53 -0.30
N ALA A 48 -1.13 -13.61 0.28
CA ALA A 48 -0.79 -14.97 -0.10
C ALA A 48 -1.30 -15.30 -1.51
N THR A 49 -2.49 -14.80 -1.86
CA THR A 49 -3.09 -15.00 -3.19
C THR A 49 -3.45 -13.69 -3.89
N GLU A 50 -3.48 -13.71 -5.23
CA GLU A 50 -3.92 -12.57 -6.03
C GLU A 50 -5.43 -12.33 -5.95
N GLU A 51 -6.24 -13.36 -5.67
CA GLU A 51 -7.70 -13.22 -5.51
C GLU A 51 -8.07 -12.40 -4.27
N GLU A 52 -7.45 -12.70 -3.13
CA GLU A 52 -7.60 -11.92 -1.89
C GLU A 52 -7.18 -10.47 -2.13
N SER A 53 -6.09 -10.29 -2.88
CA SER A 53 -5.63 -8.98 -3.29
C SER A 53 -6.71 -8.26 -4.12
N ARG A 54 -7.23 -8.88 -5.19
CA ARG A 54 -8.23 -8.23 -6.04
C ARG A 54 -9.49 -7.82 -5.25
N LYS A 55 -10.00 -8.70 -4.38
CA LYS A 55 -11.15 -8.39 -3.51
C LYS A 55 -10.91 -7.22 -2.57
N ALA A 56 -9.75 -7.16 -1.93
CA ALA A 56 -9.42 -6.05 -1.04
C ALA A 56 -9.23 -4.73 -1.83
N ILE A 57 -8.71 -4.76 -3.05
CA ILE A 57 -8.68 -3.58 -3.93
C ILE A 57 -10.11 -3.12 -4.21
N GLU A 58 -10.97 -3.98 -4.73
CA GLU A 58 -12.33 -3.58 -5.10
C GLU A 58 -13.18 -3.12 -3.91
N GLY A 59 -12.95 -3.69 -2.72
CA GLY A 59 -13.69 -3.35 -1.51
C GLY A 59 -13.17 -2.12 -0.76
N MET A 60 -11.86 -1.85 -0.81
CA MET A 60 -11.23 -0.76 -0.06
C MET A 60 -10.70 0.40 -0.90
N HIS A 61 -10.57 0.25 -2.22
CA HIS A 61 -10.20 1.33 -3.11
C HIS A 61 -11.26 2.44 -3.08
N GLY A 62 -10.84 3.66 -2.79
CA GLY A 62 -11.74 4.81 -2.73
C GLY A 62 -12.56 4.91 -1.44
N LYS A 63 -12.27 4.09 -0.41
CA LYS A 63 -12.92 4.20 0.90
C LYS A 63 -12.34 5.39 1.68
N PHE A 64 -13.15 5.93 2.59
CA PHE A 64 -12.69 6.92 3.57
C PHE A 64 -12.13 6.19 4.80
N LEU A 65 -10.84 6.35 5.06
CA LEU A 65 -10.17 5.89 6.28
C LEU A 65 -9.55 7.10 6.98
N ASP A 66 -9.89 7.30 8.25
CA ASP A 66 -9.28 8.34 9.09
C ASP A 66 -9.42 9.77 8.50
N GLY A 67 -10.55 10.04 7.85
CA GLY A 67 -10.85 11.33 7.21
C GLY A 67 -10.14 11.56 5.86
N ARG A 68 -9.49 10.54 5.29
CA ARG A 68 -8.89 10.60 3.95
C ARG A 68 -9.37 9.45 3.07
N VAL A 69 -9.44 9.71 1.78
CA VAL A 69 -9.68 8.66 0.79
C VAL A 69 -8.41 7.82 0.68
N ILE A 70 -8.55 6.53 0.95
CA ILE A 70 -7.49 5.56 0.71
C ILE A 70 -7.69 4.94 -0.66
N PHE A 71 -6.60 4.83 -1.38
CA PHE A 71 -6.58 4.13 -2.65
C PHE A 71 -5.87 2.80 -2.44
N VAL A 72 -6.36 1.77 -3.11
CA VAL A 72 -5.74 0.45 -3.09
C VAL A 72 -5.53 0.04 -4.53
N GLU A 73 -4.30 -0.29 -4.88
CA GLU A 73 -3.93 -0.70 -6.23
C GLU A 73 -3.14 -2.01 -6.19
N VAL A 74 -3.12 -2.73 -7.32
CA VAL A 74 -2.23 -3.87 -7.46
C VAL A 74 -0.80 -3.34 -7.42
N ALA A 75 0.00 -3.78 -6.44
CA ALA A 75 1.43 -3.45 -6.48
C ALA A 75 2.06 -4.35 -7.51
N LYS A 76 2.67 -3.74 -8.51
CA LYS A 76 3.55 -4.46 -9.41
C LYS A 76 4.70 -5.07 -8.61
N PRO A 77 5.07 -6.34 -8.87
CA PRO A 77 6.16 -6.99 -8.18
C PRO A 77 7.45 -6.20 -8.35
N ARG A 78 8.29 -6.25 -7.30
CA ARG A 78 9.55 -5.48 -7.18
C ARG A 78 10.52 -5.69 -8.37
N SER A 79 10.36 -6.78 -9.12
CA SER A 79 11.05 -7.05 -10.38
C SER A 79 10.79 -5.96 -11.44
N GLU A 80 9.56 -5.47 -11.56
CA GLU A 80 9.19 -4.42 -12.51
C GLU A 80 9.52 -3.01 -11.95
N LEU A 81 9.45 -2.85 -10.62
CA LEU A 81 9.75 -1.56 -9.97
C LEU A 81 11.23 -1.19 -10.08
N ARG A 82 12.15 -2.17 -10.04
CA ARG A 82 13.58 -1.94 -10.32
C ARG A 82 13.82 -1.45 -11.75
N GLN A 83 13.11 -1.99 -12.73
CA GLN A 83 13.24 -1.55 -14.13
C GLN A 83 12.80 -0.10 -14.34
N ARG A 84 11.85 0.42 -13.56
CA ARG A 84 11.36 1.81 -13.74
C ARG A 84 12.16 2.86 -12.98
N VAL A 85 12.88 2.49 -11.92
CA VAL A 85 13.83 3.39 -11.25
C VAL A 85 15.13 3.52 -12.04
N GLU A 86 15.52 2.48 -12.77
CA GLU A 86 16.72 2.51 -13.63
C GLU A 86 16.50 3.26 -14.96
N GLN A 87 15.25 3.42 -15.42
CA GLN A 87 14.92 4.13 -16.67
C GLN A 87 14.81 5.65 -16.55
N ASN A 88 15.17 6.26 -15.42
CA ASN A 88 15.26 7.72 -15.36
C ASN A 88 16.61 8.19 -14.79
N PRO A 89 17.71 7.98 -15.54
CA PRO A 89 18.93 8.72 -15.28
C PRO A 89 18.64 10.19 -15.65
N ARG A 90 18.29 10.98 -14.64
CA ARG A 90 18.11 12.42 -14.77
C ARG A 90 19.51 13.03 -14.94
N TYR A 91 20.02 13.01 -16.18
CA TYR A 91 21.18 13.78 -16.65
C TYR A 91 20.76 15.22 -16.92
#